data_AF-A0A3D1KHV1-F1
#
_entry.id   AF-A0A3D1KHV1-F1
#
_cell.length_a   1.000
_cell.length_b   1.000
_cell.length_c   1.000
_cell.angle_alpha   90.00
_cell.angle_beta   90.00
_cell.angle_gamma   90.00
#
_symmetry.space_group_name_H-M   'P 1'
#
loop_
_entity.id
_entity.type
_entity.pdbx_description
1 polymer ?
#
loop_
_entity_poly.entity_id
_entity_poly.type
_entity_poly.pdbx_seq_one_letter_code
_entity_poly.pdbx_strand_id
1 'polypeptide(L)'
;MKRIYNKWLKGGLLGLLAVFAFASCSDDHFDLNTSNASGTLWENLVATPGTANFAKILEKTIVNKKSYGVPATISYKDLLNSSRVFTVWAPKDGTYDEEKWLKLLEEGKNELVEKQFVRNHIACFNYNGAYATSEKLQLYNQKYAVYDAANNKFMGVDISDGEYKNIASVNGTLHLLEGEAPYSPSLRELIEITPETSDLCQYILDKDTLEFRESWSTPGSTVNGQIQYVDSYFVESNKILPYVAMNEDSLSAAIIPSNTAWQEAIDKISPFYNYKETYVYYDDDAAKYVTDTIKADSLQELYTKEVIFDNMFYSLREQRGFDYTTADVNTVKNFFETADSLVSTAYYYSSRTGHQHAPDCRVLTEGKTPLKGSNGYAFITDHFNFKANKAWQYDIIVEAEYTSYYNQRLSKYYLPEGGLVYHSVTDGNRNDSVKGRVRNNAYIEYVPVNASSKQTVAYDLPSVLSGTYDIYVVIVPENMTDPSNKNPKCNQFNATLQYDLDSKGKASTIKSDKTFKSDPSKVDTILLFENFKFPYCYDHIRNSYPVLSLQVVRSVAEFKTVTTTMYIDCFILKGKDE
;
A
#
# COMPACT_ATOMS: atom_id res chain seq x y z
N MET A 1 16.31 17.06 -0.58
CA MET A 1 17.76 16.95 -0.31
C MET A 1 18.46 16.25 -1.47
N LYS A 2 18.55 16.93 -2.63
CA LYS A 2 19.37 16.53 -3.78
C LYS A 2 20.73 17.20 -3.65
N ARG A 3 21.69 16.60 -2.93
CA ARG A 3 23.12 16.92 -3.03
C ARG A 3 23.94 16.03 -2.11
N ILE A 4 25.14 15.69 -2.58
CA ILE A 4 26.18 14.87 -1.95
C ILE A 4 26.05 13.37 -2.26
N TYR A 5 26.29 12.99 -3.51
CA TYR A 5 27.13 11.83 -3.89
C TYR A 5 27.48 12.00 -5.36
N ASN A 6 28.34 12.98 -5.64
CA ASN A 6 28.91 13.15 -6.97
C ASN A 6 30.37 13.55 -6.79
N LYS A 7 31.24 12.54 -6.62
CA LYS A 7 32.69 12.71 -6.77
C LYS A 7 33.39 11.34 -6.78
N TRP A 8 34.02 11.08 -7.93
CA TRP A 8 35.08 10.09 -8.21
C TRP A 8 34.67 8.67 -8.65
N LEU A 9 34.27 8.57 -9.91
CA LEU A 9 34.59 7.42 -10.77
C LEU A 9 35.47 7.94 -11.93
N LYS A 10 36.77 8.05 -11.68
CA LYS A 10 37.76 8.26 -12.75
C LYS A 10 38.57 6.98 -12.93
N GLY A 11 38.33 6.32 -14.06
CA GLY A 11 39.22 5.42 -14.79
C GLY A 11 40.08 4.44 -13.99
N GLY A 12 39.73 3.15 -14.05
CA GLY A 12 40.61 2.06 -13.63
C GLY A 12 40.06 0.68 -14.02
N LEU A 13 40.64 0.13 -15.10
CA LEU A 13 40.66 -1.27 -15.57
C LEU A 13 39.35 -2.10 -15.66
N LEU A 14 39.06 -2.47 -16.92
CA LEU A 14 38.31 -3.62 -17.41
C LEU A 14 38.31 -4.85 -16.48
N GLY A 15 37.11 -5.31 -16.12
CA GLY A 15 36.84 -6.59 -15.47
C GLY A 15 35.44 -7.08 -15.88
N LEU A 16 35.35 -8.36 -16.23
CA LEU A 16 34.24 -9.01 -16.96
C LEU A 16 32.87 -8.99 -16.25
N LEU A 17 31.85 -8.80 -17.10
CA LEU A 17 30.41 -9.01 -16.97
C LEU A 17 29.89 -9.98 -15.88
N ALA A 18 29.04 -9.46 -14.98
CA ALA A 18 27.92 -10.19 -14.39
C ALA A 18 26.65 -9.32 -14.47
N VAL A 19 25.57 -9.84 -15.05
CA VAL A 19 24.22 -9.22 -14.99
C VAL A 19 23.24 -10.34 -14.64
N PHE A 20 22.73 -10.30 -13.41
CA PHE A 20 21.75 -11.20 -12.79
C PHE A 20 22.15 -12.69 -12.66
N ALA A 21 22.33 -13.14 -11.42
CA ALA A 21 22.14 -14.53 -11.04
C ALA A 21 20.69 -14.66 -10.52
N PHE A 22 19.83 -15.30 -11.30
CA PHE A 22 18.50 -15.69 -10.83
C PHE A 22 18.62 -17.02 -10.10
N ALA A 23 18.10 -17.09 -8.88
CA ALA A 23 17.93 -18.35 -8.16
C ALA A 23 16.70 -19.06 -8.73
N SER A 24 16.91 -19.93 -9.72
CA SER A 24 15.95 -20.95 -10.10
C SER A 24 16.31 -22.25 -9.38
N CYS A 25 15.32 -22.88 -8.73
CA CYS A 25 15.48 -24.22 -8.16
C CYS A 25 15.86 -25.24 -9.24
N SER A 26 16.49 -26.33 -8.77
CA SER A 26 17.04 -27.46 -9.54
C SER A 26 16.30 -27.81 -10.83
N ASP A 27 16.96 -27.62 -11.99
CA ASP A 27 16.75 -28.46 -13.18
C ASP A 27 17.75 -28.09 -14.29
N ASP A 28 17.92 -29.01 -15.24
CA ASP A 28 18.95 -29.19 -16.29
C ASP A 28 19.24 -28.00 -17.26
N HIS A 29 18.81 -26.77 -16.96
CA HIS A 29 18.90 -25.58 -17.82
C HIS A 29 20.33 -25.02 -18.02
N PHE A 30 21.34 -25.67 -17.45
CA PHE A 30 22.76 -25.33 -17.61
C PHE A 30 23.46 -26.14 -18.71
N ASP A 31 22.86 -27.24 -19.17
CA ASP A 31 23.51 -28.12 -20.13
C ASP A 31 23.45 -27.51 -21.54
N LEU A 32 24.62 -27.09 -22.02
CA LEU A 32 24.84 -26.75 -23.41
C LEU A 32 25.00 -28.04 -24.21
N ASN A 33 24.18 -28.24 -25.23
CA ASN A 33 24.38 -29.34 -26.17
C ASN A 33 25.51 -29.00 -27.14
N THR A 34 26.76 -29.18 -26.68
CA THR A 34 27.98 -28.76 -27.39
C THR A 34 28.34 -29.63 -28.58
N SER A 35 27.69 -30.79 -28.74
CA SER A 35 28.07 -31.78 -29.77
C SER A 35 27.85 -31.31 -31.20
N ASN A 36 26.90 -30.38 -31.41
CA ASN A 36 26.52 -29.82 -32.72
C ASN A 36 26.51 -28.28 -32.75
N ALA A 37 27.01 -27.62 -31.70
CA ALA A 37 27.02 -26.16 -31.63
C ALA A 37 28.20 -25.59 -32.44
N SER A 38 27.92 -24.72 -33.40
CA SER A 38 28.94 -23.96 -34.14
C SER A 38 28.70 -22.46 -33.96
N GLY A 39 29.76 -21.70 -33.64
CA GLY A 39 29.67 -20.25 -33.49
C GLY A 39 28.93 -19.76 -32.25
N THR A 40 29.11 -18.48 -31.94
CA THR A 40 28.38 -17.77 -30.87
C THR A 40 26.92 -17.51 -31.27
N LEU A 41 26.07 -17.18 -30.30
CA LEU A 41 24.69 -16.71 -30.54
C LEU A 41 24.67 -15.57 -31.54
N TRP A 42 25.63 -14.65 -31.46
CA TRP A 42 25.76 -13.55 -32.41
C TRP A 42 26.13 -14.04 -33.82
N GLU A 43 27.12 -14.93 -33.95
CA GLU A 43 27.54 -15.46 -35.26
C GLU A 43 26.39 -16.24 -35.93
N ASN A 44 25.67 -17.07 -35.16
CA ASN A 44 24.51 -17.80 -35.64
C ASN A 44 23.34 -16.87 -35.97
N LEU A 45 23.12 -15.81 -35.18
CA LEU A 45 22.11 -14.81 -35.48
C LEU A 45 22.40 -14.15 -36.83
N VAL A 46 23.63 -13.73 -37.09
CA VAL A 46 24.01 -13.08 -38.36
C VAL A 46 23.98 -14.06 -39.54
N ALA A 47 24.26 -15.34 -39.32
CA ALA A 47 24.22 -16.37 -40.36
C ALA A 47 22.79 -16.83 -40.71
N THR A 48 21.82 -16.61 -39.82
CA THR A 48 20.43 -17.04 -40.02
C THR A 48 19.71 -16.11 -41.01
N PRO A 49 19.13 -16.62 -42.11
CA PRO A 49 18.35 -15.80 -43.02
C PRO A 49 17.11 -15.20 -42.32
N GLY A 50 16.87 -13.90 -42.53
CA GLY A 50 15.67 -13.22 -42.01
C GLY A 50 15.79 -12.71 -40.58
N THR A 51 16.99 -12.50 -40.05
CA THR A 51 17.26 -11.88 -38.73
C THR A 51 18.12 -10.62 -38.83
N ALA A 52 18.39 -10.13 -40.05
CA ALA A 52 19.37 -9.08 -40.30
C ALA A 52 18.94 -7.74 -39.65
N ASN A 53 17.64 -7.46 -39.64
CA ASN A 53 17.11 -6.25 -39.03
C ASN A 53 17.20 -6.33 -37.51
N PHE A 54 17.02 -7.52 -36.92
CA PHE A 54 17.13 -7.72 -35.48
C PHE A 54 18.58 -7.58 -35.03
N ALA A 55 19.51 -8.18 -35.77
CA ALA A 55 20.95 -8.02 -35.56
C ALA A 55 21.37 -6.53 -35.59
N LYS A 56 20.87 -5.75 -36.56
CA LYS A 56 21.15 -4.31 -36.67
C LYS A 56 20.65 -3.50 -35.45
N ILE A 57 19.52 -3.86 -34.88
CA ILE A 57 19.01 -3.24 -33.64
C ILE A 57 19.92 -3.61 -32.45
N LEU A 58 20.31 -4.88 -32.31
CA LEU A 58 21.19 -5.35 -31.24
C LEU A 58 22.60 -4.73 -31.31
N GLU A 59 23.11 -4.47 -32.52
CA GLU A 59 24.37 -3.76 -32.74
C GLU A 59 24.35 -2.33 -32.20
N LYS A 60 23.21 -1.65 -32.35
CA LYS A 60 23.03 -0.25 -31.94
C LYS A 60 22.57 -0.10 -30.49
N THR A 61 21.97 -1.14 -29.92
CA THR A 61 21.47 -1.13 -28.54
C THR A 61 22.62 -1.37 -27.57
N ILE A 62 22.85 -0.41 -26.70
CA ILE A 62 23.83 -0.48 -25.61
C ILE A 62 23.21 -1.19 -24.42
N VAL A 63 23.97 -2.08 -23.78
CA VAL A 63 23.52 -2.78 -22.57
C VAL A 63 23.49 -1.80 -21.40
N ASN A 64 22.33 -1.28 -21.01
CA ASN A 64 22.30 -0.21 -20.02
C ASN A 64 22.51 -0.77 -18.59
N LYS A 65 23.48 -0.21 -17.88
CA LYS A 65 23.81 -0.48 -16.47
C LYS A 65 23.15 0.57 -15.55
N LYS A 66 21.90 0.92 -15.84
CA LYS A 66 21.26 2.17 -15.37
C LYS A 66 21.32 2.39 -13.85
N SER A 67 21.51 1.34 -13.07
CA SER A 67 21.59 1.46 -11.62
C SER A 67 22.85 2.20 -11.11
N TYR A 68 23.89 2.51 -11.93
CA TYR A 68 25.22 2.91 -11.38
C TYR A 68 25.87 4.19 -11.92
N GLY A 69 25.26 4.92 -12.87
CA GLY A 69 25.91 6.11 -13.47
C GLY A 69 27.23 5.82 -14.20
N VAL A 70 27.52 4.54 -14.48
CA VAL A 70 28.63 4.08 -15.30
C VAL A 70 28.08 3.73 -16.67
N PRO A 71 28.38 4.49 -17.74
CA PRO A 71 28.01 4.10 -19.09
C PRO A 71 28.62 2.73 -19.38
N ALA A 72 27.78 1.75 -19.69
CA ALA A 72 28.29 0.58 -20.40
C ALA A 72 28.66 1.02 -21.81
N THR A 73 29.79 0.54 -22.30
CA THR A 73 30.26 0.82 -23.67
C THR A 73 30.06 -0.37 -24.60
N ILE A 74 29.37 -1.42 -24.16
CA ILE A 74 29.18 -2.64 -24.94
C ILE A 74 27.75 -2.71 -25.50
N SER A 75 27.64 -3.19 -26.73
CA SER A 75 26.38 -3.46 -27.42
C SER A 75 25.84 -4.85 -27.08
N TYR A 76 24.59 -5.13 -27.45
CA TYR A 76 24.07 -6.51 -27.37
C TYR A 76 24.79 -7.46 -28.32
N LYS A 77 25.39 -6.96 -29.41
CA LYS A 77 26.33 -7.74 -30.23
C LYS A 77 27.52 -8.25 -29.40
N ASP A 78 28.14 -7.38 -28.62
CA ASP A 78 29.28 -7.77 -27.79
C ASP A 78 28.86 -8.75 -26.69
N LEU A 79 27.67 -8.55 -26.12
CA LEU A 79 27.10 -9.44 -25.11
C LEU A 79 26.82 -10.85 -25.66
N LEU A 80 26.22 -10.96 -26.84
CA LEU A 80 25.88 -12.24 -27.48
C LEU A 80 27.10 -12.94 -28.12
N ASN A 81 28.23 -12.23 -28.28
CA ASN A 81 29.53 -12.84 -28.60
C ASN A 81 30.31 -13.31 -27.36
N SER A 82 29.89 -12.91 -26.16
CA SER A 82 30.60 -13.25 -24.93
C SER A 82 30.40 -14.72 -24.54
N SER A 83 31.17 -15.21 -23.56
CA SER A 83 31.04 -16.58 -23.04
C SER A 83 29.77 -16.83 -22.19
N ARG A 84 28.89 -15.83 -22.03
CA ARG A 84 27.68 -15.95 -21.22
C ARG A 84 26.60 -16.73 -21.94
N VAL A 85 25.87 -17.56 -21.18
CA VAL A 85 24.81 -18.42 -21.71
C VAL A 85 23.47 -17.71 -21.74
N PHE A 86 22.86 -17.63 -22.93
CA PHE A 86 21.54 -17.05 -23.13
C PHE A 86 20.65 -17.93 -24.01
N THR A 87 19.37 -17.61 -24.02
CA THR A 87 18.45 -18.04 -25.09
C THR A 87 17.94 -16.79 -25.80
N VAL A 88 17.94 -16.81 -27.13
CA VAL A 88 17.45 -15.70 -27.97
C VAL A 88 16.30 -16.20 -28.82
N TRP A 89 15.16 -15.52 -28.77
CA TRP A 89 14.04 -15.71 -29.70
C TRP A 89 14.03 -14.55 -30.68
N ALA A 90 14.68 -14.70 -31.83
CA ALA A 90 14.83 -13.62 -32.81
C ALA A 90 13.54 -13.47 -33.64
N PRO A 91 12.90 -12.28 -33.68
CA PRO A 91 11.77 -12.05 -34.55
C PRO A 91 12.23 -11.96 -36.01
N LYS A 92 11.49 -12.61 -36.91
CA LYS A 92 11.77 -12.62 -38.35
C LYS A 92 11.61 -11.23 -38.97
N ASP A 93 12.52 -10.87 -39.86
CA ASP A 93 12.51 -9.60 -40.57
C ASP A 93 11.17 -9.37 -41.28
N GLY A 94 10.66 -8.12 -41.19
CA GLY A 94 9.38 -7.72 -41.78
C GLY A 94 8.15 -8.05 -40.93
N THR A 95 8.30 -8.69 -39.77
CA THR A 95 7.17 -9.02 -38.86
C THR A 95 6.99 -8.01 -37.72
N TYR A 96 7.88 -7.01 -37.64
CA TYR A 96 7.89 -5.97 -36.62
C TYR A 96 8.36 -4.63 -37.21
N ASP A 97 8.09 -3.54 -36.50
CA ASP A 97 8.45 -2.18 -36.93
C ASP A 97 9.92 -1.86 -36.62
N GLU A 98 10.82 -2.29 -37.50
CA GLU A 98 12.27 -2.00 -37.40
C GLU A 98 12.54 -0.49 -37.34
N GLU A 99 11.87 0.29 -38.19
CA GLU A 99 12.10 1.73 -38.30
C GLU A 99 11.78 2.45 -36.99
N LYS A 100 10.70 2.06 -36.30
CA LYS A 100 10.38 2.55 -34.95
C LYS A 100 11.53 2.33 -33.98
N TRP A 101 12.05 1.11 -33.88
CA TRP A 101 13.10 0.79 -32.90
C TRP A 101 14.41 1.52 -33.21
N LEU A 102 14.80 1.58 -34.49
CA LEU A 102 15.99 2.32 -34.91
C LEU A 102 15.85 3.82 -34.66
N LYS A 103 14.69 4.41 -34.97
CA LYS A 103 14.41 5.82 -34.71
C LYS A 103 14.47 6.14 -33.21
N LEU A 104 13.93 5.27 -32.35
CA LEU A 104 14.04 5.44 -30.89
C LEU A 104 15.50 5.41 -30.42
N LEU A 105 16.34 4.55 -30.99
CA LEU A 105 17.78 4.53 -30.71
C LEU A 105 18.47 5.83 -31.17
N GLU A 106 18.12 6.34 -32.34
CA GLU A 106 18.63 7.62 -32.87
C GLU A 106 18.20 8.83 -32.02
N GLU A 107 17.01 8.77 -31.43
CA GLU A 107 16.49 9.76 -30.46
C GLU A 107 17.12 9.61 -29.07
N GLY A 108 18.05 8.68 -28.87
CA GLY A 108 18.73 8.45 -27.59
C GLY A 108 17.90 7.68 -26.57
N LYS A 109 16.78 7.05 -26.97
CA LYS A 109 15.88 6.27 -26.09
C LYS A 109 16.34 4.81 -25.95
N ASN A 110 17.65 4.59 -25.77
CA ASN A 110 18.25 3.25 -25.66
C ASN A 110 17.55 2.37 -24.63
N GLU A 111 17.21 2.91 -23.48
CA GLU A 111 16.56 2.19 -22.37
C GLU A 111 15.20 1.62 -22.74
N LEU A 112 14.42 2.39 -23.50
CA LEU A 112 13.10 1.99 -23.96
C LEU A 112 13.22 0.81 -24.92
N VAL A 113 14.10 0.93 -25.92
CA VAL A 113 14.34 -0.12 -26.93
C VAL A 113 14.92 -1.37 -26.29
N GLU A 114 15.89 -1.19 -25.40
CA GLU A 114 16.51 -2.28 -24.66
C GLU A 114 15.46 -3.04 -23.83
N LYS A 115 14.67 -2.33 -23.01
CA LYS A 115 13.70 -2.95 -22.08
C LYS A 115 12.53 -3.60 -22.81
N GLN A 116 11.92 -2.87 -23.75
CA GLN A 116 10.66 -3.28 -24.38
C GLN A 116 10.85 -4.26 -25.52
N PHE A 117 11.94 -4.14 -26.29
CA PHE A 117 12.16 -4.95 -27.47
C PHE A 117 13.28 -5.97 -27.25
N VAL A 118 14.52 -5.52 -27.07
CA VAL A 118 15.68 -6.42 -27.05
C VAL A 118 15.62 -7.44 -25.91
N ARG A 119 15.46 -6.96 -24.67
CA ARG A 119 15.42 -7.80 -23.47
C ARG A 119 14.14 -8.64 -23.37
N ASN A 120 13.11 -8.35 -24.18
CA ASN A 120 11.89 -9.16 -24.29
C ASN A 120 12.06 -10.41 -25.15
N HIS A 121 13.17 -10.50 -25.88
CA HIS A 121 13.51 -11.60 -26.79
C HIS A 121 14.73 -12.41 -26.30
N ILE A 122 15.18 -12.18 -25.07
CA ILE A 122 16.37 -12.80 -24.49
C ILE A 122 16.03 -13.32 -23.09
N ALA A 123 16.47 -14.52 -22.74
CA ALA A 123 16.50 -15.02 -21.36
C ALA A 123 17.92 -15.42 -20.95
N CYS A 124 18.20 -15.34 -19.65
CA CYS A 124 19.39 -16.00 -19.08
C CYS A 124 19.18 -17.52 -19.14
N PHE A 125 20.27 -18.29 -19.25
CA PHE A 125 20.27 -19.76 -19.33
C PHE A 125 19.83 -20.31 -20.70
N ASN A 126 19.99 -21.62 -20.84
CA ASN A 126 19.79 -22.33 -22.10
C ASN A 126 18.44 -23.07 -22.10
N TYR A 127 17.46 -22.54 -22.84
CA TYR A 127 16.14 -23.13 -23.06
C TYR A 127 16.07 -23.66 -24.48
N ASN A 128 16.61 -24.86 -24.70
CA ASN A 128 16.73 -25.43 -26.05
C ASN A 128 15.43 -26.06 -26.59
N GLY A 129 14.39 -26.20 -25.76
CA GLY A 129 13.12 -26.85 -26.14
C GLY A 129 13.25 -28.33 -26.49
N ALA A 130 14.31 -29.01 -26.01
CA ALA A 130 14.51 -30.44 -26.22
C ALA A 130 13.41 -31.28 -25.55
N TYR A 131 12.89 -30.79 -24.43
CA TYR A 131 11.72 -31.37 -23.76
C TYR A 131 10.46 -30.66 -24.24
N ALA A 132 9.48 -31.43 -24.70
CA ALA A 132 8.18 -30.93 -25.15
C ALA A 132 7.30 -30.55 -23.94
N THR A 133 7.69 -29.49 -23.23
CA THR A 133 6.99 -28.93 -22.07
C THR A 133 6.53 -27.50 -22.36
N SER A 134 5.56 -27.04 -21.57
CA SER A 134 5.23 -25.63 -21.47
C SER A 134 5.71 -25.12 -20.11
N GLU A 135 6.56 -24.10 -20.13
CA GLU A 135 7.21 -23.57 -18.94
C GLU A 135 7.09 -22.05 -18.85
N LYS A 136 6.99 -21.55 -17.61
CA LYS A 136 7.04 -20.12 -17.31
C LYS A 136 8.48 -19.77 -16.96
N LEU A 137 9.10 -18.90 -17.75
CA LEU A 137 10.48 -18.45 -17.56
C LEU A 137 10.55 -16.94 -17.42
N GLN A 138 11.64 -16.45 -16.85
CA GLN A 138 11.89 -15.02 -16.72
C GLN A 138 12.82 -14.54 -17.84
N LEU A 139 12.39 -13.50 -18.55
CA LEU A 139 13.15 -12.83 -19.59
C LEU A 139 14.18 -11.88 -18.99
N TYR A 140 15.11 -11.45 -19.84
CA TYR A 140 16.18 -10.57 -19.43
C TYR A 140 15.65 -9.20 -18.99
N ASN A 141 14.44 -8.78 -19.41
CA ASN A 141 13.74 -7.58 -18.91
C ASN A 141 12.99 -7.80 -17.58
N GLN A 142 13.17 -8.96 -16.95
CA GLN A 142 12.52 -9.42 -15.71
C GLN A 142 11.03 -9.77 -15.83
N LYS A 143 10.43 -9.65 -17.03
CA LYS A 143 9.06 -10.12 -17.27
C LYS A 143 9.02 -11.63 -17.39
N TYR A 144 7.88 -12.20 -17.06
CA TYR A 144 7.64 -13.62 -17.27
C TYR A 144 7.06 -13.88 -18.66
N ALA A 145 7.61 -14.90 -19.32
CA ALA A 145 7.15 -15.41 -20.59
C ALA A 145 6.73 -16.87 -20.47
N VAL A 146 5.81 -17.29 -21.32
CA VAL A 146 5.47 -18.70 -21.50
C VAL A 146 6.21 -19.20 -22.73
N TYR A 147 7.08 -20.18 -22.54
CA TYR A 147 7.70 -20.94 -23.60
C TYR A 147 6.98 -22.29 -23.71
N ASP A 148 6.25 -22.50 -24.80
CA ASP A 148 5.51 -23.72 -25.08
C ASP A 148 6.24 -24.50 -26.18
N ALA A 149 7.31 -25.19 -25.77
CA ALA A 149 8.13 -26.00 -26.67
C ALA A 149 7.32 -27.17 -27.28
N ALA A 150 6.30 -27.65 -26.55
CA ALA A 150 5.39 -28.71 -27.01
C ALA A 150 4.60 -28.29 -28.26
N ASN A 151 4.11 -27.05 -28.29
CA ASN A 151 3.36 -26.50 -29.43
C ASN A 151 4.19 -25.57 -30.32
N ASN A 152 5.51 -25.54 -30.14
CA ASN A 152 6.45 -24.71 -30.88
C ASN A 152 6.13 -23.20 -30.83
N LYS A 153 5.77 -22.69 -29.66
CA LYS A 153 5.38 -21.29 -29.45
C LYS A 153 6.18 -20.61 -28.35
N PHE A 154 6.45 -19.33 -28.53
CA PHE A 154 6.98 -18.45 -27.52
C PHE A 154 6.06 -17.23 -27.36
N MET A 155 5.50 -17.03 -26.16
CA MET A 155 4.51 -15.98 -25.90
C MET A 155 3.32 -15.98 -26.89
N GLY A 156 2.93 -17.16 -27.37
CA GLY A 156 1.87 -17.36 -28.35
C GLY A 156 2.28 -17.19 -29.82
N VAL A 157 3.49 -16.68 -30.08
CA VAL A 157 4.08 -16.53 -31.42
C VAL A 157 4.71 -17.85 -31.84
N ASP A 158 4.50 -18.25 -33.09
CA ASP A 158 5.10 -19.46 -33.64
C ASP A 158 6.62 -19.33 -33.76
N ILE A 159 7.33 -20.39 -33.39
CA ILE A 159 8.75 -20.57 -33.69
C ILE A 159 8.84 -21.23 -35.06
N SER A 160 9.73 -20.76 -35.92
CA SER A 160 9.97 -21.36 -37.24
C SER A 160 10.32 -22.84 -37.12
N ASP A 161 9.77 -23.65 -38.02
CA ASP A 161 10.02 -25.09 -38.05
C ASP A 161 11.41 -25.45 -38.64
N GLY A 162 11.79 -26.72 -38.54
CA GLY A 162 13.00 -27.25 -39.17
C GLY A 162 14.28 -26.80 -38.47
N GLU A 163 15.30 -26.42 -39.27
CA GLU A 163 16.63 -26.05 -38.74
C GLU A 163 16.63 -24.74 -37.94
N TYR A 164 15.63 -23.88 -38.13
CA TYR A 164 15.52 -22.60 -37.41
C TYR A 164 14.75 -22.70 -36.09
N LYS A 165 14.20 -23.89 -35.79
CA LYS A 165 13.51 -24.15 -34.53
C LYS A 165 14.45 -24.10 -33.34
N ASN A 166 15.67 -24.62 -33.48
CA ASN A 166 16.64 -24.72 -32.41
C ASN A 166 18.05 -24.69 -33.01
N ILE A 167 18.66 -23.51 -32.99
CA ILE A 167 20.01 -23.27 -33.51
C ILE A 167 20.97 -23.27 -32.33
N ALA A 168 21.65 -24.40 -32.14
CA ALA A 168 22.62 -24.60 -31.07
C ALA A 168 23.84 -23.70 -31.27
N SER A 169 24.16 -22.90 -30.25
CA SER A 169 25.31 -21.98 -30.22
C SER A 169 26.25 -22.34 -29.08
N VAL A 170 27.54 -21.99 -29.18
CA VAL A 170 28.53 -22.34 -28.13
C VAL A 170 28.25 -21.69 -26.78
N ASN A 171 27.41 -20.66 -26.77
CA ASN A 171 27.00 -19.87 -25.62
C ASN A 171 25.47 -19.76 -25.51
N GLY A 172 24.70 -20.74 -26.01
CA GLY A 172 23.25 -20.76 -25.83
C GLY A 172 22.44 -21.39 -26.96
N THR A 173 21.15 -21.03 -27.02
CA THR A 173 20.25 -21.43 -28.11
C THR A 173 19.61 -20.21 -28.77
N LEU A 174 19.54 -20.22 -30.10
CA LEU A 174 18.79 -19.27 -30.90
C LEU A 174 17.54 -19.96 -31.49
N HIS A 175 16.39 -19.31 -31.37
CA HIS A 175 15.13 -19.68 -32.01
C HIS A 175 14.73 -18.55 -32.97
N LEU A 176 14.27 -18.88 -34.17
CA LEU A 176 13.63 -17.91 -35.05
C LEU A 176 12.12 -17.87 -34.77
N LEU A 177 11.55 -16.70 -34.55
CA LEU A 177 10.10 -16.48 -34.40
C LEU A 177 9.49 -16.01 -35.71
N GLU A 178 8.28 -16.46 -36.02
CA GLU A 178 7.48 -15.96 -37.14
C GLU A 178 6.85 -14.57 -36.88
N GLY A 179 7.17 -13.92 -35.75
CA GLY A 179 6.65 -12.62 -35.35
C GLY A 179 7.41 -11.98 -34.18
N GLU A 180 7.09 -10.72 -33.86
CA GLU A 180 7.52 -10.06 -32.61
C GLU A 180 6.88 -10.72 -31.39
N ALA A 181 7.68 -11.10 -30.39
CA ALA A 181 7.15 -11.49 -29.10
C ALA A 181 6.51 -10.27 -28.40
N PRO A 182 5.22 -10.34 -28.02
CA PRO A 182 4.50 -9.18 -27.52
C PRO A 182 5.09 -8.66 -26.20
N TYR A 183 5.28 -7.35 -26.11
CA TYR A 183 5.63 -6.69 -24.85
C TYR A 183 4.37 -6.29 -24.09
N SER A 184 4.28 -6.68 -22.81
CA SER A 184 3.18 -6.28 -21.92
C SER A 184 3.72 -5.37 -20.81
N PRO A 185 3.31 -4.09 -20.74
CA PRO A 185 3.75 -3.18 -19.68
C PRO A 185 3.22 -3.64 -18.32
N SER A 186 3.97 -3.43 -17.24
CA SER A 186 3.47 -3.62 -15.87
C SER A 186 2.50 -2.49 -15.48
N LEU A 187 1.81 -2.62 -14.35
CA LEU A 187 0.94 -1.56 -13.81
C LEU A 187 1.70 -0.24 -13.62
N ARG A 188 2.95 -0.30 -13.14
CA ARG A 188 3.81 0.88 -13.03
C ARG A 188 4.11 1.48 -14.40
N GLU A 189 4.44 0.65 -15.38
CA GLU A 189 4.74 1.13 -16.74
C GLU A 189 3.50 1.70 -17.42
N LEU A 190 2.30 1.14 -17.17
CA LEU A 190 1.04 1.71 -17.62
C LEU A 190 0.86 3.14 -17.10
N ILE A 191 1.14 3.39 -15.82
CA ILE A 191 1.13 4.76 -15.26
C ILE A 191 2.16 5.68 -15.96
N GLU A 192 3.33 5.14 -16.32
CA GLU A 192 4.41 5.91 -16.96
C GLU A 192 4.09 6.26 -18.42
N ILE A 193 3.41 5.38 -19.17
CA ILE A 193 3.13 5.57 -20.60
C ILE A 193 1.76 6.21 -20.88
N THR A 194 0.86 6.23 -19.90
CA THR A 194 -0.48 6.84 -20.01
C THR A 194 -0.37 8.35 -19.72
N PRO A 195 -0.54 9.24 -20.73
CA PRO A 195 -0.39 10.68 -20.53
C PRO A 195 -1.37 11.27 -19.52
N GLU A 196 -2.56 10.68 -19.40
CA GLU A 196 -3.59 11.09 -18.45
C GLU A 196 -3.19 10.86 -17.00
N THR A 197 -2.09 10.15 -16.70
CA THR A 197 -1.63 9.84 -15.34
C THR A 197 -0.28 10.49 -15.01
N SER A 198 0.14 11.49 -15.80
CA SER A 198 1.47 12.13 -15.67
C SER A 198 1.76 12.73 -14.30
N ASP A 199 0.76 13.29 -13.61
CA ASP A 199 0.96 13.96 -12.32
C ASP A 199 1.22 12.94 -11.21
N LEU A 200 0.46 11.84 -11.22
CA LEU A 200 0.69 10.69 -10.36
C LEU A 200 2.05 10.05 -10.67
N CYS A 201 2.37 9.86 -11.95
CA CYS A 201 3.64 9.30 -12.41
C CYS A 201 4.83 10.11 -11.85
N GLN A 202 4.80 11.44 -11.98
CA GLN A 202 5.85 12.31 -11.47
C GLN A 202 6.02 12.16 -9.94
N TYR A 203 4.91 12.06 -9.20
CA TYR A 203 4.96 11.82 -7.75
C TYR A 203 5.60 10.48 -7.40
N ILE A 204 5.26 9.40 -8.12
CA ILE A 204 5.86 8.07 -7.93
C ILE A 204 7.37 8.11 -8.20
N LEU A 205 7.79 8.70 -9.31
CA LEU A 205 9.20 8.79 -9.69
C LEU A 205 10.03 9.56 -8.65
N ASP A 206 9.46 10.60 -8.04
CA ASP A 206 10.11 11.35 -6.96
C ASP A 206 10.33 10.54 -5.67
N LYS A 207 9.68 9.36 -5.55
CA LYS A 207 9.84 8.42 -4.44
C LYS A 207 10.71 7.20 -4.77
N ASP A 208 11.22 7.09 -5.99
CA ASP A 208 12.17 6.05 -6.32
C ASP A 208 13.48 6.25 -5.55
N THR A 209 14.01 5.13 -5.06
CA THR A 209 15.31 5.05 -4.42
C THR A 209 16.15 3.98 -5.07
N LEU A 210 17.46 4.23 -5.04
CA LEU A 210 18.48 3.35 -5.57
C LEU A 210 19.55 3.22 -4.48
N GLU A 211 19.63 2.03 -3.88
CA GLU A 211 20.49 1.79 -2.73
C GLU A 211 21.58 0.77 -3.04
N PHE A 212 22.84 1.15 -2.80
CA PHE A 212 23.96 0.22 -2.89
C PHE A 212 23.88 -0.85 -1.79
N ARG A 213 24.07 -2.12 -2.17
CA ARG A 213 24.13 -3.28 -1.27
C ARG A 213 25.54 -3.86 -1.26
N GLU A 214 26.38 -3.33 -0.38
CA GLU A 214 27.75 -3.81 -0.14
C GLU A 214 27.81 -5.32 0.10
N SER A 215 26.91 -5.86 0.93
CA SER A 215 26.88 -7.29 1.26
C SER A 215 26.60 -8.22 0.07
N TRP A 216 26.02 -7.70 -1.00
CA TRP A 216 25.68 -8.46 -2.21
C TRP A 216 26.58 -8.08 -3.39
N SER A 217 27.56 -7.22 -3.14
CA SER A 217 28.54 -6.76 -4.11
C SER A 217 29.85 -7.55 -3.95
N THR A 218 30.60 -7.69 -5.03
CA THR A 218 31.92 -8.34 -5.00
C THR A 218 33.00 -7.30 -4.71
N PRO A 219 33.63 -7.32 -3.52
CA PRO A 219 34.69 -6.38 -3.18
C PRO A 219 35.92 -6.62 -4.04
N GLY A 220 36.53 -5.54 -4.51
CA GLY A 220 37.78 -5.51 -5.23
C GLY A 220 38.87 -4.81 -4.44
N SER A 221 39.81 -4.19 -5.15
CA SER A 221 40.96 -3.53 -4.54
C SER A 221 40.56 -2.30 -3.73
N THR A 222 41.18 -2.14 -2.56
CA THR A 222 41.08 -0.90 -1.78
C THR A 222 41.99 0.16 -2.39
N VAL A 223 41.41 1.28 -2.80
CA VAL A 223 42.15 2.43 -3.34
C VAL A 223 41.84 3.64 -2.46
N ASN A 224 42.87 4.28 -1.92
CA ASN A 224 42.75 5.44 -1.01
C ASN A 224 41.86 5.18 0.22
N GLY A 225 41.93 3.97 0.78
CA GLY A 225 41.16 3.60 1.98
C GLY A 225 39.67 3.31 1.73
N GLN A 226 39.23 3.25 0.47
CA GLN A 226 37.88 2.83 0.09
C GLN A 226 37.94 1.57 -0.76
N ILE A 227 37.08 0.60 -0.45
CA ILE A 227 36.92 -0.63 -1.25
C ILE A 227 36.30 -0.24 -2.59
N GLN A 228 36.98 -0.56 -3.70
CA GLN A 228 36.35 -0.53 -5.02
C GLN A 228 35.69 -1.88 -5.26
N TYR A 229 34.48 -1.89 -5.79
CA TYR A 229 33.75 -3.14 -6.07
C TYR A 229 34.01 -3.58 -7.50
N VAL A 230 34.38 -4.85 -7.67
CA VAL A 230 34.51 -5.47 -9.01
C VAL A 230 33.13 -5.68 -9.63
N ASP A 231 32.15 -6.01 -8.79
CA ASP A 231 30.74 -6.12 -9.15
C ASP A 231 29.90 -5.43 -8.07
N SER A 232 29.05 -4.49 -8.46
CA SER A 232 28.23 -3.72 -7.53
C SER A 232 26.76 -4.11 -7.68
N TYR A 233 26.12 -4.40 -6.56
CA TYR A 233 24.70 -4.69 -6.48
C TYR A 233 23.96 -3.49 -5.88
N PHE A 234 22.92 -3.00 -6.54
CA PHE A 234 22.01 -2.03 -5.95
C PHE A 234 20.57 -2.51 -6.04
N VAL A 235 19.76 -2.03 -5.11
CA VAL A 235 18.33 -2.29 -5.06
C VAL A 235 17.60 -1.01 -5.47
N GLU A 236 16.80 -1.13 -6.52
CA GLU A 236 15.79 -0.14 -6.86
C GLU A 236 14.52 -0.44 -6.06
N SER A 237 13.97 0.58 -5.43
CA SER A 237 12.74 0.48 -4.64
C SER A 237 11.93 1.76 -4.75
N ASN A 238 10.65 1.70 -4.39
CA ASN A 238 9.78 2.86 -4.32
C ASN A 238 9.16 2.94 -2.92
N LYS A 239 9.10 4.14 -2.34
CA LYS A 239 8.64 4.32 -0.95
C LYS A 239 7.12 4.26 -0.77
N ILE A 240 6.35 4.32 -1.85
CA ILE A 240 4.89 4.46 -1.79
C ILE A 240 4.14 3.34 -2.54
N LEU A 241 4.77 2.74 -3.57
CA LEU A 241 4.15 1.64 -4.29
C LEU A 241 4.20 0.34 -3.47
N PRO A 242 3.07 -0.38 -3.34
CA PRO A 242 3.07 -1.68 -2.70
C PRO A 242 3.84 -2.70 -3.55
N TYR A 243 4.43 -3.70 -2.89
CA TYR A 243 5.20 -4.76 -3.56
C TYR A 243 4.46 -5.41 -4.74
N VAL A 244 3.15 -5.64 -4.59
CA VAL A 244 2.32 -6.27 -5.63
C VAL A 244 2.11 -5.42 -6.89
N ALA A 245 2.37 -4.11 -6.83
CA ALA A 245 2.37 -3.23 -7.99
C ALA A 245 3.71 -3.24 -8.73
N MET A 246 4.80 -3.58 -8.04
CA MET A 246 6.18 -3.59 -8.56
C MET A 246 6.66 -4.97 -9.01
N ASN A 247 6.12 -6.04 -8.44
CA ASN A 247 6.55 -7.41 -8.74
C ASN A 247 5.87 -7.94 -10.01
N GLU A 248 6.66 -8.44 -10.96
CA GLU A 248 6.19 -9.01 -12.24
C GLU A 248 5.50 -10.37 -12.08
N ASP A 249 5.69 -11.08 -10.96
CA ASP A 249 4.99 -12.34 -10.69
C ASP A 249 3.63 -12.15 -9.99
N SER A 250 3.25 -10.90 -9.69
CA SER A 250 2.00 -10.58 -9.02
C SER A 250 0.82 -10.51 -9.98
N LEU A 251 -0.38 -10.71 -9.44
CA LEU A 251 -1.64 -10.51 -10.14
C LEU A 251 -2.49 -9.51 -9.36
N SER A 252 -2.48 -8.28 -9.82
CA SER A 252 -3.12 -7.14 -9.14
C SER A 252 -4.18 -6.48 -10.01
N ALA A 253 -5.09 -5.75 -9.39
CA ALA A 253 -5.90 -4.74 -10.06
C ALA A 253 -5.58 -3.38 -9.41
N ALA A 254 -5.57 -2.31 -10.19
CA ALA A 254 -5.29 -0.97 -9.73
C ALA A 254 -6.34 0.00 -10.24
N ILE A 255 -6.87 0.84 -9.35
CA ILE A 255 -7.68 2.00 -9.67
C ILE A 255 -6.72 3.18 -9.70
N ILE A 256 -6.38 3.63 -10.91
CA ILE A 256 -5.36 4.64 -11.14
C ILE A 256 -6.08 5.95 -11.49
N PRO A 257 -5.94 6.99 -10.66
CA PRO A 257 -6.53 8.28 -10.96
C PRO A 257 -5.84 8.93 -12.16
N SER A 258 -6.62 9.47 -13.10
CA SER A 258 -6.12 10.44 -14.06
C SER A 258 -5.69 11.73 -13.36
N ASN A 259 -5.05 12.65 -14.06
CA ASN A 259 -4.59 13.94 -13.50
C ASN A 259 -5.76 14.71 -12.86
N THR A 260 -6.94 14.66 -13.48
CA THR A 260 -8.17 15.27 -12.93
C THR A 260 -8.61 14.56 -11.65
N ALA A 261 -8.72 13.23 -11.65
CA ALA A 261 -9.09 12.46 -10.47
C ALA A 261 -8.07 12.59 -9.34
N TRP A 262 -6.78 12.74 -9.68
CA TRP A 262 -5.69 12.90 -8.74
C TRP A 262 -5.79 14.23 -8.00
N GLN A 263 -6.07 15.32 -8.72
CA GLN A 263 -6.33 16.61 -8.10
C GLN A 263 -7.63 16.60 -7.29
N GLU A 264 -8.70 15.99 -7.81
CA GLU A 264 -9.97 15.82 -7.09
C GLU A 264 -9.76 15.09 -5.75
N ALA A 265 -8.93 14.04 -5.74
CA ALA A 265 -8.59 13.29 -4.53
C ALA A 265 -7.85 14.18 -3.51
N ILE A 266 -6.87 14.99 -3.95
CA ILE A 266 -6.15 15.93 -3.07
C ILE A 266 -7.12 16.91 -2.42
N ASP A 267 -7.97 17.53 -3.24
CA ASP A 267 -8.90 18.57 -2.80
C ASP A 267 -9.94 18.00 -1.83
N LYS A 268 -10.37 16.75 -2.05
CA LYS A 268 -11.33 16.05 -1.19
C LYS A 268 -10.70 15.59 0.13
N ILE A 269 -9.47 15.07 0.11
CA ILE A 269 -8.85 14.43 1.29
C ILE A 269 -8.11 15.44 2.17
N SER A 270 -7.37 16.39 1.59
CA SER A 270 -6.51 17.31 2.36
C SER A 270 -7.22 18.10 3.48
N PRO A 271 -8.52 18.50 3.37
CA PRO A 271 -9.21 19.18 4.45
C PRO A 271 -9.38 18.34 5.73
N PHE A 272 -9.30 17.00 5.65
CA PHE A 272 -9.35 16.10 6.81
C PHE A 272 -8.00 16.00 7.54
N TYR A 273 -6.93 16.45 6.91
CA TYR A 273 -5.57 16.50 7.45
C TYR A 273 -5.13 17.94 7.73
N ASN A 274 -6.01 18.76 8.30
CA ASN A 274 -5.70 20.13 8.68
C ASN A 274 -4.93 20.17 10.01
N TYR A 275 -3.61 20.23 9.95
CA TYR A 275 -2.75 20.25 11.13
C TYR A 275 -2.43 21.67 11.61
N LYS A 276 -2.25 21.84 12.93
CA LYS A 276 -1.60 23.04 13.48
C LYS A 276 -0.09 22.93 13.35
N GLU A 277 0.61 24.06 13.36
CA GLU A 277 2.07 24.06 13.53
C GLU A 277 2.50 23.61 14.93
N THR A 278 1.64 23.83 15.94
CA THR A 278 1.94 23.53 17.33
C THR A 278 0.80 22.80 18.04
N TYR A 279 1.16 21.77 18.80
CA TYR A 279 0.26 20.99 19.65
C TYR A 279 0.73 21.07 21.09
N VAL A 280 -0.22 21.30 21.99
CA VAL A 280 0.06 21.48 23.41
C VAL A 280 -0.52 20.30 24.17
N TYR A 281 0.23 19.81 25.15
CA TYR A 281 -0.21 18.77 26.07
C TYR A 281 0.38 19.02 27.45
N TYR A 282 -0.18 18.36 28.47
CA TYR A 282 0.37 18.39 29.81
C TYR A 282 1.33 17.20 29.96
N ASP A 283 2.58 17.49 30.26
CA ASP A 283 3.60 16.50 30.58
C ASP A 283 3.55 16.25 32.09
N ASP A 284 3.14 15.04 32.48
CA ASP A 284 2.99 14.65 33.88
C ASP A 284 4.35 14.57 34.61
N ASP A 285 5.41 14.11 33.92
CA ASP A 285 6.76 14.00 34.49
C ASP A 285 7.35 15.38 34.79
N ALA A 286 7.15 16.33 33.87
CA ALA A 286 7.59 17.71 34.02
C ALA A 286 6.59 18.61 34.77
N ALA A 287 5.41 18.07 35.11
CA ALA A 287 4.30 18.76 35.75
C ALA A 287 3.92 20.11 35.10
N LYS A 288 4.00 20.21 33.76
CA LYS A 288 3.79 21.46 33.02
C LYS A 288 3.20 21.22 31.64
N TYR A 289 2.64 22.27 31.04
CA TYR A 289 2.29 22.23 29.62
C TYR A 289 3.56 22.31 28.74
N VAL A 290 3.62 21.44 27.74
CA VAL A 290 4.68 21.36 26.73
C VAL A 290 4.05 21.58 25.35
N THR A 291 4.82 22.19 24.47
CA THR A 291 4.43 22.45 23.08
C THR A 291 5.35 21.68 22.14
N ASP A 292 4.75 20.84 21.31
CA ASP A 292 5.43 20.19 20.19
C ASP A 292 5.17 20.96 18.90
N THR A 293 6.22 21.16 18.11
CA THR A 293 6.14 21.81 16.79
C THR A 293 6.29 20.77 15.69
N ILE A 294 5.40 20.84 14.69
CA ILE A 294 5.42 19.95 13.52
C ILE A 294 5.46 20.74 12.22
N LYS A 295 5.80 20.05 11.12
CA LYS A 295 5.67 20.61 9.76
C LYS A 295 4.29 20.29 9.21
N ALA A 296 3.30 21.12 9.57
CA ALA A 296 1.89 20.91 9.25
C ALA A 296 1.66 20.59 7.76
N ASP A 297 2.13 21.45 6.85
CA ASP A 297 1.96 21.26 5.40
C ASP A 297 2.57 19.94 4.90
N SER A 298 3.75 19.57 5.42
CA SER A 298 4.41 18.32 5.02
C SER A 298 3.66 17.07 5.50
N LEU A 299 3.05 17.13 6.70
CA LEU A 299 2.22 16.03 7.21
C LEU A 299 0.88 15.95 6.49
N GLN A 300 0.25 17.09 6.21
CA GLN A 300 -0.96 17.15 5.39
C GLN A 300 -0.70 16.53 4.01
N GLU A 301 0.34 16.96 3.31
CA GLU A 301 0.71 16.41 2.01
C GLU A 301 0.96 14.89 2.10
N LEU A 302 1.77 14.45 3.08
CA LEU A 302 2.11 13.05 3.26
C LEU A 302 0.87 12.16 3.42
N TYR A 303 0.03 12.45 4.42
CA TYR A 303 -1.12 11.59 4.74
C TYR A 303 -2.26 11.73 3.73
N THR A 304 -2.41 12.90 3.09
CA THR A 304 -3.32 13.05 1.94
C THR A 304 -2.94 12.08 0.83
N LYS A 305 -1.65 11.98 0.51
CA LYS A 305 -1.17 11.08 -0.55
C LYS A 305 -1.22 9.62 -0.13
N GLU A 306 -0.87 9.30 1.11
CA GLU A 306 -0.96 7.95 1.65
C GLU A 306 -2.37 7.36 1.49
N VAL A 307 -3.41 8.12 1.84
CA VAL A 307 -4.81 7.71 1.64
C VAL A 307 -5.12 7.37 0.19
N ILE A 308 -4.59 8.13 -0.77
CA ILE A 308 -4.81 7.82 -2.20
C ILE A 308 -4.19 6.47 -2.53
N PHE A 309 -2.92 6.25 -2.17
CA PHE A 309 -2.21 4.99 -2.46
C PHE A 309 -2.83 3.78 -1.75
N ASP A 310 -3.31 3.95 -0.52
CA ASP A 310 -3.99 2.91 0.25
C ASP A 310 -5.26 2.38 -0.43
N ASN A 311 -5.88 3.19 -1.28
CA ASN A 311 -7.12 2.86 -1.98
C ASN A 311 -6.90 2.48 -3.46
N MET A 312 -5.67 2.57 -3.98
CA MET A 312 -5.37 2.34 -5.39
C MET A 312 -5.21 0.87 -5.77
N PHE A 313 -4.53 0.05 -4.95
CA PHE A 313 -4.06 -1.28 -5.36
C PHE A 313 -4.80 -2.42 -4.66
N TYR A 314 -5.09 -3.47 -5.42
CA TYR A 314 -5.87 -4.63 -4.99
C TYR A 314 -5.15 -5.91 -5.43
N SER A 315 -4.81 -6.80 -4.51
CA SER A 315 -4.32 -8.14 -4.87
C SER A 315 -5.51 -9.00 -5.30
N LEU A 316 -5.54 -9.47 -6.54
CA LEU A 316 -6.65 -10.29 -7.04
C LEU A 316 -6.73 -11.66 -6.35
N ARG A 317 -5.60 -12.18 -5.84
CA ARG A 317 -5.55 -13.44 -5.09
C ARG A 317 -6.24 -13.36 -3.73
N GLU A 318 -6.30 -12.17 -3.14
CA GLU A 318 -6.93 -11.94 -1.83
C GLU A 318 -8.42 -11.59 -1.94
N GLN A 319 -8.92 -11.36 -3.16
CA GLN A 319 -10.31 -10.98 -3.34
C GLN A 319 -11.22 -12.20 -3.15
N ARG A 320 -11.99 -12.17 -2.07
CA ARG A 320 -12.97 -13.21 -1.79
C ARG A 320 -13.99 -13.28 -2.93
N GLY A 321 -14.17 -14.47 -3.50
CA GLY A 321 -15.12 -14.71 -4.57
C GLY A 321 -14.59 -14.45 -5.99
N PHE A 322 -13.31 -14.07 -6.13
CA PHE A 322 -12.65 -13.97 -7.44
C PHE A 322 -11.84 -15.24 -7.75
N ASP A 323 -12.08 -15.85 -8.91
CA ASP A 323 -11.23 -16.92 -9.42
C ASP A 323 -10.05 -16.32 -10.20
N TYR A 324 -8.90 -16.26 -9.55
CA TYR A 324 -7.69 -15.68 -10.14
C TYR A 324 -7.10 -16.52 -11.28
N THR A 325 -7.49 -17.79 -11.43
CA THR A 325 -6.97 -18.66 -12.50
C THR A 325 -7.59 -18.34 -13.86
N THR A 326 -8.76 -17.68 -13.85
CA THR A 326 -9.50 -17.26 -15.04
C THR A 326 -9.36 -15.77 -15.32
N ALA A 327 -8.42 -15.08 -14.67
CA ALA A 327 -8.32 -13.63 -14.74
C ALA A 327 -8.03 -13.12 -16.17
N ASP A 328 -8.98 -12.35 -16.70
CA ASP A 328 -8.92 -11.61 -17.95
C ASP A 328 -9.60 -10.23 -17.78
N VAL A 329 -9.60 -9.42 -18.84
CA VAL A 329 -10.19 -8.07 -18.80
C VAL A 329 -11.68 -8.10 -18.40
N ASN A 330 -12.44 -9.08 -18.87
CA ASN A 330 -13.89 -9.13 -18.66
C ASN A 330 -14.25 -9.65 -17.27
N THR A 331 -13.58 -10.69 -16.81
CA THR A 331 -13.77 -11.28 -15.47
C THR A 331 -13.36 -10.29 -14.37
N VAL A 332 -12.25 -9.57 -14.54
CA VAL A 332 -11.82 -8.54 -13.60
C VAL A 332 -12.79 -7.36 -13.57
N LYS A 333 -13.22 -6.87 -14.75
CA LYS A 333 -14.23 -5.81 -14.83
C LYS A 333 -15.53 -6.23 -14.13
N ASN A 334 -16.06 -7.40 -14.48
CA ASN A 334 -17.30 -7.91 -13.89
C ASN A 334 -17.18 -8.09 -12.37
N PHE A 335 -16.02 -8.54 -11.88
CA PHE A 335 -15.80 -8.66 -10.44
C PHE A 335 -15.91 -7.29 -9.74
N PHE A 336 -15.21 -6.26 -10.22
CA PHE A 336 -15.31 -4.92 -9.62
C PHE A 336 -16.73 -4.32 -9.71
N GLU A 337 -17.51 -4.66 -10.75
CA GLU A 337 -18.90 -4.21 -10.90
C GLU A 337 -19.91 -4.94 -9.99
N THR A 338 -19.58 -6.15 -9.53
CA THR A 338 -20.52 -7.03 -8.82
C THR A 338 -20.06 -7.48 -7.43
N ALA A 339 -18.84 -7.13 -7.02
CA ALA A 339 -18.29 -7.54 -5.73
C ALA A 339 -19.08 -6.96 -4.55
N ASP A 340 -19.39 -7.82 -3.58
CA ASP A 340 -19.94 -7.41 -2.28
C ASP A 340 -18.92 -6.62 -1.45
N SER A 341 -17.63 -6.89 -1.68
CA SER A 341 -16.52 -6.18 -1.05
C SER A 341 -15.26 -6.23 -1.88
N LEU A 342 -14.48 -5.15 -1.85
CA LEU A 342 -13.12 -5.09 -2.35
C LEU A 342 -12.16 -4.85 -1.18
N VAL A 343 -11.02 -5.53 -1.19
CA VAL A 343 -9.98 -5.37 -0.17
C VAL A 343 -8.71 -4.83 -0.83
N SER A 344 -8.34 -3.60 -0.50
CA SER A 344 -7.10 -3.01 -0.99
C SER A 344 -5.89 -3.61 -0.27
N THR A 345 -4.71 -3.37 -0.83
CA THR A 345 -3.45 -3.82 -0.23
C THR A 345 -3.12 -3.11 1.08
N ALA A 346 -3.81 -2.02 1.43
CA ALA A 346 -3.64 -1.34 2.71
C ALA A 346 -4.02 -2.23 3.91
N TYR A 347 -4.91 -3.21 3.71
CA TYR A 347 -5.30 -4.18 4.73
C TYR A 347 -4.10 -4.92 5.34
N TYR A 348 -3.03 -5.15 4.57
CA TYR A 348 -1.81 -5.81 5.07
C TYR A 348 -1.09 -5.01 6.16
N TYR A 349 -1.29 -3.69 6.19
CA TYR A 349 -0.70 -2.81 7.19
C TYR A 349 -1.67 -2.54 8.35
N SER A 350 -2.98 -2.58 8.11
CA SER A 350 -4.00 -2.40 9.14
C SER A 350 -5.29 -3.16 8.81
N SER A 351 -5.69 -4.08 9.70
CA SER A 351 -6.92 -4.86 9.55
C SER A 351 -8.22 -4.04 9.68
N ARG A 352 -8.12 -2.74 9.97
CA ARG A 352 -9.26 -1.80 10.08
C ARG A 352 -9.46 -0.94 8.83
N THR A 353 -8.54 -0.96 7.87
CA THR A 353 -8.56 -0.08 6.69
C THR A 353 -8.61 -0.89 5.40
N GLY A 354 -8.93 -0.22 4.28
CA GLY A 354 -8.81 -0.79 2.94
C GLY A 354 -9.98 -1.67 2.48
N HIS A 355 -11.09 -1.70 3.22
CA HIS A 355 -12.31 -2.41 2.81
C HIS A 355 -13.32 -1.47 2.17
N GLN A 356 -13.70 -1.75 0.92
CA GLN A 356 -14.85 -1.16 0.27
C GLN A 356 -15.98 -2.20 0.24
N HIS A 357 -17.23 -1.78 0.44
CA HIS A 357 -18.40 -2.66 0.47
C HIS A 357 -19.43 -2.21 -0.55
N ALA A 358 -20.22 -3.14 -1.08
CA ALA A 358 -21.36 -2.82 -1.92
C ALA A 358 -22.35 -1.88 -1.20
N PRO A 359 -22.98 -0.94 -1.91
CA PRO A 359 -22.89 -0.70 -3.37
C PRO A 359 -21.68 0.15 -3.81
N ASP A 360 -20.82 0.57 -2.88
CA ASP A 360 -19.73 1.53 -3.16
C ASP A 360 -18.61 0.94 -4.03
N CYS A 361 -18.44 -0.39 -4.09
CA CYS A 361 -17.43 -1.04 -4.94
C CYS A 361 -17.60 -0.72 -6.43
N ARG A 362 -18.84 -0.81 -6.94
CA ARG A 362 -19.13 -0.64 -8.37
C ARG A 362 -18.82 0.77 -8.87
N VAL A 363 -19.08 1.79 -8.06
CA VAL A 363 -18.90 3.20 -8.48
C VAL A 363 -17.43 3.57 -8.63
N LEU A 364 -16.50 2.82 -8.03
CA LEU A 364 -15.06 3.11 -8.10
C LEU A 364 -14.49 2.94 -9.52
N THR A 365 -15.08 2.06 -10.34
CA THR A 365 -14.61 1.75 -11.70
C THR A 365 -15.72 1.90 -12.74
N GLU A 366 -16.80 2.63 -12.41
CA GLU A 366 -17.99 2.69 -13.26
C GLU A 366 -17.67 3.20 -14.67
N GLY A 367 -18.13 2.45 -15.68
CA GLY A 367 -17.92 2.79 -17.09
C GLY A 367 -16.48 2.58 -17.60
N LYS A 368 -15.57 2.04 -16.78
CA LYS A 368 -14.17 1.80 -17.17
C LYS A 368 -13.94 0.34 -17.55
N THR A 369 -13.13 0.14 -18.58
CA THR A 369 -12.58 -1.17 -18.96
C THR A 369 -11.10 -1.16 -18.60
N PRO A 370 -10.59 -2.15 -17.85
CA PRO A 370 -9.21 -2.11 -17.40
C PRO A 370 -8.23 -2.40 -18.55
N LEU A 371 -7.09 -1.71 -18.53
CA LEU A 371 -5.94 -2.03 -19.36
C LEU A 371 -5.22 -3.25 -18.77
N LYS A 372 -4.93 -4.27 -19.59
CA LYS A 372 -4.15 -5.42 -19.16
C LYS A 372 -2.66 -5.08 -19.17
N GLY A 373 -1.99 -5.38 -18.06
CA GLY A 373 -0.53 -5.33 -17.93
C GLY A 373 0.05 -6.70 -17.58
N SER A 374 1.38 -6.80 -17.51
CA SER A 374 2.10 -8.05 -17.23
C SER A 374 1.87 -8.57 -15.81
N ASN A 375 1.63 -7.68 -14.84
CA ASN A 375 1.38 -8.00 -13.45
C ASN A 375 -0.01 -7.58 -12.94
N GLY A 376 -0.96 -7.31 -13.83
CA GLY A 376 -2.30 -6.93 -13.41
C GLY A 376 -3.17 -6.18 -14.41
N TYR A 377 -4.15 -5.47 -13.86
CA TYR A 377 -5.20 -4.75 -14.59
C TYR A 377 -5.35 -3.31 -14.06
N ALA A 378 -5.31 -2.32 -14.94
CA ALA A 378 -5.35 -0.90 -14.61
C ALA A 378 -6.68 -0.26 -15.04
N PHE A 379 -7.50 0.16 -14.07
CA PHE A 379 -8.66 1.02 -14.30
C PHE A 379 -8.21 2.48 -14.22
N ILE A 380 -8.13 3.18 -15.35
CA ILE A 380 -7.87 4.63 -15.35
C ILE A 380 -9.20 5.37 -15.12
N THR A 381 -9.32 6.06 -13.99
CA THR A 381 -10.56 6.74 -13.57
C THR A 381 -10.44 8.25 -13.65
N ASP A 382 -11.54 8.92 -13.99
CA ASP A 382 -11.59 10.39 -14.12
C ASP A 382 -12.15 11.10 -12.88
N HIS A 383 -12.62 10.32 -11.90
CA HIS A 383 -13.17 10.79 -10.63
C HIS A 383 -12.65 9.97 -9.46
N PHE A 384 -12.59 10.61 -8.28
CA PHE A 384 -12.20 9.97 -7.03
C PHE A 384 -13.44 9.61 -6.20
N ASN A 385 -14.08 8.51 -6.57
CA ASN A 385 -15.39 8.10 -6.05
C ASN A 385 -15.36 7.45 -4.66
N PHE A 386 -14.25 7.49 -3.94
CA PHE A 386 -14.17 6.98 -2.56
C PHE A 386 -14.90 7.92 -1.60
N LYS A 387 -15.64 7.33 -0.66
CA LYS A 387 -16.34 8.04 0.42
C LYS A 387 -15.46 8.21 1.64
N ALA A 388 -15.51 9.37 2.29
CA ALA A 388 -14.62 9.69 3.39
C ALA A 388 -14.74 8.67 4.52
N ASN A 389 -15.96 8.41 4.97
CA ASN A 389 -16.24 7.46 6.05
C ASN A 389 -16.10 5.97 5.68
N LYS A 390 -15.67 5.67 4.45
CA LYS A 390 -15.36 4.32 3.97
C LYS A 390 -13.89 4.12 3.61
N ALA A 391 -13.11 5.19 3.49
CA ALA A 391 -11.75 5.11 2.95
C ALA A 391 -10.68 5.77 3.83
N TRP A 392 -10.99 6.81 4.59
CA TRP A 392 -10.00 7.46 5.47
C TRP A 392 -10.55 7.98 6.80
N GLN A 393 -11.80 8.47 6.86
CA GLN A 393 -12.44 8.94 8.09
C GLN A 393 -13.28 7.83 8.74
N TYR A 394 -12.62 6.74 9.12
CA TYR A 394 -13.29 5.61 9.76
C TYR A 394 -13.88 5.97 11.13
N ASP A 395 -14.84 5.16 11.59
CA ASP A 395 -15.36 5.26 12.94
C ASP A 395 -14.25 5.01 13.97
N ILE A 396 -14.14 5.89 14.96
CA ILE A 396 -13.19 5.75 16.07
C ILE A 396 -13.96 5.20 17.27
N ILE A 397 -13.46 4.11 17.84
CA ILE A 397 -14.01 3.52 19.06
C ILE A 397 -12.94 3.55 20.14
N VAL A 398 -13.24 4.26 21.22
CA VAL A 398 -12.40 4.37 22.42
C VAL A 398 -13.02 3.50 23.50
N GLU A 399 -12.45 2.31 23.67
CA GLU A 399 -12.88 1.34 24.68
C GLU A 399 -12.58 1.85 26.09
N ALA A 400 -13.56 1.81 26.99
CA ALA A 400 -13.38 2.29 28.35
C ALA A 400 -12.39 1.41 29.12
N GLU A 401 -12.38 0.10 28.85
CA GLU A 401 -11.45 -0.84 29.47
C GLU A 401 -9.99 -0.66 29.04
N TYR A 402 -9.76 0.07 27.95
CA TYR A 402 -8.41 0.41 27.52
C TYR A 402 -7.93 1.69 28.22
N THR A 403 -7.40 1.50 29.42
CA THR A 403 -7.05 2.59 30.35
C THR A 403 -5.93 3.52 29.86
N SER A 404 -5.27 3.24 28.73
CA SER A 404 -4.29 4.16 28.15
C SER A 404 -4.93 5.45 27.61
N TYR A 405 -6.23 5.43 27.28
CA TYR A 405 -6.97 6.62 26.87
C TYR A 405 -7.70 7.30 28.03
N TYR A 406 -7.62 6.74 29.24
CA TYR A 406 -8.21 7.35 30.42
C TYR A 406 -7.43 8.60 30.84
N ASN A 407 -8.08 9.76 30.82
CA ASN A 407 -7.46 11.02 31.19
C ASN A 407 -7.56 11.22 32.71
N GLN A 408 -6.51 10.84 33.43
CA GLN A 408 -6.46 10.90 34.90
C GLN A 408 -6.58 12.33 35.44
N ARG A 409 -6.00 13.31 34.73
CA ARG A 409 -5.93 14.71 35.15
C ARG A 409 -7.30 15.39 35.13
N LEU A 410 -8.12 15.09 34.11
CA LEU A 410 -9.45 15.67 33.95
C LEU A 410 -10.54 14.84 34.62
N SER A 411 -10.27 13.57 34.92
CA SER A 411 -11.13 12.74 35.75
C SER A 411 -11.01 13.11 37.23
N LYS A 412 -12.15 13.25 37.93
CA LYS A 412 -12.19 13.80 39.30
C LYS A 412 -13.27 13.14 40.15
N TYR A 413 -13.05 13.16 41.47
CA TYR A 413 -14.01 12.74 42.50
C TYR A 413 -14.40 11.25 42.45
N TYR A 414 -13.46 10.39 42.05
CA TYR A 414 -13.53 8.93 42.09
C TYR A 414 -12.57 8.35 43.14
N LEU A 415 -12.79 7.11 43.59
CA LEU A 415 -11.93 6.48 44.59
C LEU A 415 -10.49 6.31 44.06
N PRO A 416 -9.46 6.80 44.78
CA PRO A 416 -8.06 6.72 44.33
C PRO A 416 -7.54 5.29 44.15
N GLU A 417 -7.98 4.36 45.00
CA GLU A 417 -7.66 2.93 44.93
C GLU A 417 -8.94 2.15 44.66
N GLY A 418 -8.94 1.30 43.63
CA GLY A 418 -10.10 0.47 43.27
C GLY A 418 -11.31 1.24 42.71
N GLY A 419 -11.17 2.53 42.37
CA GLY A 419 -12.26 3.35 41.81
C GLY A 419 -12.52 3.16 40.33
N LEU A 420 -11.70 2.38 39.62
CA LEU A 420 -11.96 1.90 38.26
C LEU A 420 -12.01 0.38 38.33
N VAL A 421 -13.21 -0.19 38.22
CA VAL A 421 -13.45 -1.63 38.35
C VAL A 421 -13.77 -2.21 36.98
N TYR A 422 -12.94 -3.15 36.54
CA TYR A 422 -13.15 -3.90 35.30
C TYR A 422 -14.19 -5.00 35.50
N HIS A 423 -15.19 -5.04 34.61
CA HIS A 423 -16.21 -6.08 34.58
C HIS A 423 -16.13 -6.87 33.28
N SER A 424 -15.91 -8.18 33.38
CA SER A 424 -16.08 -9.11 32.26
C SER A 424 -17.52 -9.61 32.19
N VAL A 425 -18.10 -9.60 30.98
CA VAL A 425 -19.44 -10.10 30.68
C VAL A 425 -19.30 -11.46 30.02
N THR A 426 -19.86 -12.49 30.64
CA THR A 426 -19.91 -13.85 30.11
C THR A 426 -21.35 -14.34 30.10
N ASP A 427 -21.65 -15.39 29.34
CA ASP A 427 -22.97 -16.00 29.35
C ASP A 427 -23.40 -16.46 30.76
N GLY A 428 -22.45 -16.74 31.66
CA GLY A 428 -22.73 -17.18 33.03
C GLY A 428 -23.05 -16.07 34.03
N ASN A 429 -22.66 -14.82 33.78
CA ASN A 429 -22.90 -13.70 34.70
C ASN A 429 -23.79 -12.58 34.09
N ARG A 430 -24.02 -12.61 32.78
CA ARG A 430 -24.85 -11.65 32.07
C ARG A 430 -26.30 -11.71 32.58
N ASN A 431 -26.87 -10.55 32.86
CA ASN A 431 -28.29 -10.42 33.10
C ASN A 431 -29.07 -10.36 31.79
N ASP A 432 -29.75 -11.46 31.44
CA ASP A 432 -30.49 -11.56 30.17
C ASP A 432 -31.70 -10.63 30.03
N SER A 433 -32.16 -10.03 31.14
CA SER A 433 -33.20 -8.99 31.08
C SER A 433 -32.70 -7.66 30.51
N VAL A 434 -31.39 -7.42 30.50
CA VAL A 434 -30.78 -6.24 29.90
C VAL A 434 -30.67 -6.43 28.39
N LYS A 435 -31.27 -5.52 27.61
CA LYS A 435 -31.20 -5.56 26.15
C LYS A 435 -29.85 -5.03 25.65
N GLY A 436 -29.37 -5.58 24.53
CA GLY A 436 -28.10 -5.17 23.92
C GLY A 436 -26.89 -5.98 24.41
N ARG A 437 -25.73 -5.66 23.86
CA ARG A 437 -24.45 -6.31 24.17
C ARG A 437 -23.39 -5.23 24.42
N VAL A 438 -22.47 -5.56 25.33
CA VAL A 438 -21.28 -4.77 25.62
C VAL A 438 -20.20 -5.16 24.61
N ARG A 439 -19.44 -4.19 24.08
CA ARG A 439 -18.33 -4.47 23.16
C ARG A 439 -17.20 -5.19 23.88
N ASN A 440 -16.47 -6.05 23.16
CA ASN A 440 -15.41 -6.93 23.69
C ASN A 440 -15.77 -7.73 24.96
N ASN A 441 -17.07 -7.88 25.27
CA ASN A 441 -17.53 -8.52 26.48
C ASN A 441 -16.96 -7.89 27.78
N ALA A 442 -16.71 -6.57 27.81
CA ALA A 442 -16.17 -5.91 29.00
C ALA A 442 -16.57 -4.44 29.14
N TYR A 443 -16.66 -3.93 30.37
CA TYR A 443 -16.91 -2.51 30.63
C TYR A 443 -16.21 -2.06 31.93
N ILE A 444 -16.12 -0.75 32.14
CA ILE A 444 -15.57 -0.15 33.37
C ILE A 444 -16.67 0.46 34.22
N GLU A 445 -16.65 0.13 35.51
CA GLU A 445 -17.36 0.84 36.56
C GLU A 445 -16.43 1.88 37.20
N TYR A 446 -16.88 3.13 37.29
CA TYR A 446 -16.17 4.18 38.00
C TYR A 446 -16.88 4.52 39.30
N VAL A 447 -16.22 4.20 40.41
CA VAL A 447 -16.76 4.32 41.75
C VAL A 447 -16.49 5.72 42.30
N PRO A 448 -17.54 6.47 42.70
CA PRO A 448 -17.39 7.81 43.24
C PRO A 448 -16.76 7.78 44.64
N VAL A 449 -16.03 8.82 45.03
CA VAL A 449 -15.41 8.92 46.39
C VAL A 449 -16.45 8.77 47.50
N ASN A 450 -17.65 9.28 47.28
CA ASN A 450 -18.78 9.09 48.17
C ASN A 450 -20.09 9.23 47.40
N ALA A 451 -21.19 8.85 48.04
CA ALA A 451 -22.51 8.86 47.43
C ALA A 451 -22.99 10.24 47.00
N SER A 452 -22.35 11.36 47.37
CA SER A 452 -22.73 12.72 46.94
C SER A 452 -21.83 13.30 45.85
N SER A 453 -20.73 12.61 45.50
CA SER A 453 -19.75 13.10 44.54
C SER A 453 -20.35 13.23 43.14
N LYS A 454 -20.15 14.40 42.53
CA LYS A 454 -20.42 14.66 41.11
C LYS A 454 -19.18 14.32 40.30
N GLN A 455 -18.95 13.03 40.14
CA GLN A 455 -17.77 12.49 39.47
C GLN A 455 -17.68 12.99 38.02
N THR A 456 -16.45 13.24 37.58
CA THR A 456 -16.12 13.47 36.17
C THR A 456 -15.23 12.33 35.70
N VAL A 457 -15.57 11.73 34.56
CA VAL A 457 -14.71 10.76 33.84
C VAL A 457 -14.37 11.35 32.49
N ALA A 458 -13.09 11.30 32.13
CA ALA A 458 -12.54 11.91 30.94
C ALA A 458 -11.69 10.92 30.15
N TYR A 459 -11.81 10.96 28.82
CA TYR A 459 -11.09 10.09 27.89
C TYR A 459 -10.48 10.91 26.74
N ASP A 460 -9.22 10.61 26.43
CA ASP A 460 -8.52 11.11 25.25
C ASP A 460 -9.07 10.41 24.01
N LEU A 461 -9.30 11.20 22.95
CA LEU A 461 -9.84 10.74 21.67
C LEU A 461 -8.68 10.66 20.65
N PRO A 462 -8.11 9.47 20.39
CA PRO A 462 -7.00 9.30 19.46
C PRO A 462 -7.44 9.37 18.00
N SER A 463 -6.50 9.66 17.09
CA SER A 463 -6.67 9.54 15.63
C SER A 463 -7.86 10.32 15.04
N VAL A 464 -8.24 11.43 15.67
CA VAL A 464 -9.31 12.30 15.18
C VAL A 464 -8.83 13.13 14.00
N LEU A 465 -9.41 12.92 12.82
CA LEU A 465 -9.20 13.81 11.66
C LEU A 465 -9.96 15.14 11.81
N SER A 466 -9.59 16.18 11.04
CA SER A 466 -10.34 17.47 10.97
C SER A 466 -11.65 17.39 10.17
N GLY A 467 -12.36 16.27 10.33
CA GLY A 467 -13.67 16.01 9.75
C GLY A 467 -14.80 16.13 10.77
N THR A 468 -16.00 15.82 10.31
CA THR A 468 -17.25 15.89 11.07
C THR A 468 -17.61 14.53 11.64
N TYR A 469 -17.95 14.50 12.93
CA TYR A 469 -18.35 13.27 13.62
C TYR A 469 -19.64 13.46 14.39
N ASP A 470 -20.43 12.38 14.47
CA ASP A 470 -21.37 12.21 15.57
C ASP A 470 -20.66 11.49 16.72
N ILE A 471 -20.74 12.04 17.92
CA ILE A 471 -20.01 11.55 19.09
C ILE A 471 -21.00 10.93 20.07
N TYR A 472 -20.80 9.67 20.42
CA TYR A 472 -21.65 8.88 21.30
C TYR A 472 -20.88 8.36 22.51
N VAL A 473 -21.62 8.06 23.58
CA VAL A 473 -21.17 7.16 24.66
C VAL A 473 -22.09 5.96 24.74
N VAL A 474 -21.54 4.79 25.07
CA VAL A 474 -22.28 3.58 25.39
C VAL A 474 -22.26 3.36 26.91
N ILE A 475 -23.43 3.49 27.53
CA ILE A 475 -23.62 3.33 28.98
C ILE A 475 -24.19 1.94 29.27
N VAL A 476 -23.61 1.28 30.27
CA VAL A 476 -24.03 -0.06 30.71
C VAL A 476 -24.94 0.06 31.95
N PRO A 477 -26.06 -0.66 32.05
CA PRO A 477 -26.86 -0.67 33.27
C PRO A 477 -26.16 -1.30 34.47
N GLU A 478 -26.45 -0.81 35.68
CA GLU A 478 -25.88 -1.30 36.95
C GLU A 478 -26.04 -2.80 37.17
N ASN A 479 -27.10 -3.40 36.62
CA ASN A 479 -27.45 -4.79 36.82
C ASN A 479 -26.97 -5.71 35.68
N MET A 480 -26.03 -5.25 34.83
CA MET A 480 -25.53 -6.01 33.68
C MET A 480 -24.88 -7.34 34.10
N THR A 481 -24.06 -7.32 35.15
CA THR A 481 -23.43 -8.51 35.76
C THR A 481 -23.95 -8.83 37.16
N ASP A 482 -24.96 -8.08 37.62
CA ASP A 482 -25.68 -8.32 38.88
C ASP A 482 -27.19 -8.51 38.63
N PRO A 483 -27.63 -9.72 38.23
CA PRO A 483 -29.05 -10.00 38.01
C PRO A 483 -29.92 -9.87 39.28
N SER A 484 -29.31 -9.78 40.47
CA SER A 484 -30.04 -9.62 41.73
C SER A 484 -30.58 -8.20 41.90
N ASN A 485 -29.94 -7.20 41.28
CA ASN A 485 -30.41 -5.83 41.24
C ASN A 485 -31.64 -5.68 40.31
N LYS A 486 -32.83 -5.74 40.90
CA LYS A 486 -34.12 -5.62 40.19
C LYS A 486 -34.55 -4.19 39.89
N ASN A 487 -33.89 -3.19 40.49
CA ASN A 487 -34.21 -1.77 40.31
C ASN A 487 -32.93 -0.98 39.97
N PRO A 488 -32.26 -1.30 38.85
CA PRO A 488 -31.06 -0.58 38.43
C PRO A 488 -31.35 0.91 38.27
N LYS A 489 -30.46 1.75 38.77
CA LYS A 489 -30.55 3.19 38.62
C LYS A 489 -29.96 3.61 37.26
N CYS A 490 -30.46 4.70 36.72
CA CYS A 490 -29.89 5.28 35.50
C CYS A 490 -28.69 6.19 35.82
N ASN A 491 -27.80 6.35 34.84
CA ASN A 491 -26.80 7.41 34.83
C ASN A 491 -27.44 8.71 34.33
N GLN A 492 -27.05 9.82 34.94
CA GLN A 492 -27.44 11.15 34.50
C GLN A 492 -26.22 12.07 34.51
N PHE A 493 -25.93 12.73 33.39
CA PHE A 493 -24.66 13.43 33.20
C PHE A 493 -24.73 14.54 32.15
N ASN A 494 -23.78 15.47 32.21
CA ASN A 494 -23.50 16.43 31.14
C ASN A 494 -22.21 16.02 30.44
N ALA A 495 -22.09 16.33 29.14
CA ALA A 495 -20.89 16.08 28.37
C ALA A 495 -20.12 17.39 28.10
N THR A 496 -18.80 17.32 28.05
CA THR A 496 -17.94 18.42 27.60
C THR A 496 -16.84 17.85 26.72
N LEU A 497 -16.73 18.37 25.49
CA LEU A 497 -15.63 18.05 24.58
C LEU A 497 -14.63 19.21 24.61
N GLN A 498 -13.42 18.92 25.09
CA GLN A 498 -12.25 19.75 24.87
C GLN A 498 -11.62 19.34 23.54
N TYR A 499 -11.56 20.25 22.56
CA TYR A 499 -11.09 19.91 21.21
C TYR A 499 -9.78 20.60 20.81
N ASP A 500 -9.26 21.49 21.65
CA ASP A 500 -7.97 22.15 21.44
C ASP A 500 -7.40 22.76 22.73
N LEU A 501 -6.09 22.99 22.76
CA LEU A 501 -5.34 23.73 23.78
C LEU A 501 -4.52 24.85 23.13
N ASP A 502 -4.58 26.06 23.72
CA ASP A 502 -3.66 27.14 23.36
C ASP A 502 -2.27 26.97 24.01
N SER A 503 -1.31 27.83 23.63
CA SER A 503 0.07 27.81 24.13
C SER A 503 0.22 28.00 25.64
N LYS A 504 -0.84 28.37 26.36
CA LYS A 504 -0.89 28.52 27.82
C LYS A 504 -1.68 27.40 28.49
N GLY A 505 -2.11 26.38 27.73
CA GLY A 505 -2.92 25.28 28.23
C GLY A 505 -4.39 25.64 28.47
N LYS A 506 -4.89 26.74 27.89
CA LYS A 506 -6.31 27.06 27.94
C LYS A 506 -7.06 26.22 26.92
N ALA A 507 -8.09 25.52 27.40
CA ALA A 507 -8.92 24.65 26.59
C ALA A 507 -9.98 25.39 25.78
N SER A 508 -10.08 25.04 24.50
CA SER A 508 -11.27 25.28 23.69
C SER A 508 -12.25 24.13 23.92
N THR A 509 -13.48 24.47 24.33
CA THR A 509 -14.45 23.47 24.78
C THR A 509 -15.85 23.75 24.24
N ILE A 510 -16.60 22.69 23.96
CA ILE A 510 -18.05 22.71 23.77
C ILE A 510 -18.71 21.86 24.85
N LYS A 511 -19.83 22.33 25.39
CA LYS A 511 -20.62 21.62 26.40
C LYS A 511 -21.93 21.16 25.78
N SER A 512 -22.47 20.05 26.26
CA SER A 512 -23.82 19.65 25.89
C SER A 512 -24.83 20.71 26.31
N ASP A 513 -25.82 20.94 25.45
CA ASP A 513 -26.93 21.87 25.68
C ASP A 513 -27.96 21.30 26.67
N LYS A 514 -27.94 19.98 26.86
CA LYS A 514 -28.82 19.24 27.76
C LYS A 514 -28.07 18.29 28.69
N THR A 515 -28.79 17.82 29.70
CA THR A 515 -28.40 16.69 30.54
C THR A 515 -28.91 15.39 29.93
N PHE A 516 -28.04 14.39 29.84
CA PHE A 516 -28.37 13.06 29.34
C PHE A 516 -28.79 12.14 30.48
N LYS A 517 -29.63 11.16 30.16
CA LYS A 517 -30.10 10.13 31.08
C LYS A 517 -30.14 8.78 30.37
N SER A 518 -29.49 7.76 30.91
CA SER A 518 -29.47 6.43 30.31
C SER A 518 -30.73 5.63 30.63
N ASP A 519 -31.10 4.73 29.72
CA ASP A 519 -32.12 3.70 29.95
C ASP A 519 -31.52 2.52 30.75
N PRO A 520 -31.95 2.27 31.99
CA PRO A 520 -31.37 1.22 32.82
C PRO A 520 -31.82 -0.20 32.41
N SER A 521 -32.64 -0.35 31.35
CA SER A 521 -33.08 -1.66 30.83
C SER A 521 -32.25 -2.17 29.64
N LYS A 522 -31.30 -1.37 29.14
CA LYS A 522 -30.49 -1.72 27.97
C LYS A 522 -29.10 -1.12 28.04
N VAL A 523 -28.15 -1.74 27.35
CA VAL A 523 -26.89 -1.08 26.97
C VAL A 523 -27.26 0.07 26.04
N ASP A 524 -27.08 1.31 26.52
CA ASP A 524 -27.68 2.50 25.92
C ASP A 524 -26.63 3.36 25.21
N THR A 525 -26.80 3.51 23.89
CA THR A 525 -25.95 4.37 23.05
C THR A 525 -26.57 5.76 22.95
N ILE A 526 -25.90 6.75 23.53
CA ILE A 526 -26.42 8.12 23.67
C ILE A 526 -25.60 9.06 22.79
N LEU A 527 -26.26 9.77 21.87
CA LEU A 527 -25.66 10.84 21.06
C LEU A 527 -25.37 12.07 21.94
N LEU A 528 -24.11 12.43 22.04
CA LEU A 528 -23.62 13.55 22.86
C LEU A 528 -23.47 14.84 22.06
N PHE A 529 -22.84 14.74 20.89
CA PHE A 529 -22.62 15.86 19.97
C PHE A 529 -22.91 15.39 18.56
N GLU A 530 -23.81 16.08 17.87
CA GLU A 530 -24.20 15.79 16.49
C GLU A 530 -23.41 16.69 15.54
N ASN A 531 -22.90 16.12 14.45
CA ASN A 531 -22.19 16.83 13.39
C ASN A 531 -21.10 17.80 13.90
N PHE A 532 -20.31 17.39 14.89
CA PHE A 532 -19.21 18.21 15.38
C PHE A 532 -18.01 18.09 14.42
N LYS A 533 -17.63 19.22 13.79
CA LYS A 533 -16.43 19.30 12.96
C LYS A 533 -15.21 19.68 13.78
N PHE A 534 -14.25 18.77 13.87
CA PHE A 534 -12.98 19.09 14.51
C PHE A 534 -12.21 20.08 13.63
N PRO A 535 -11.72 21.21 14.19
CA PRO A 535 -11.01 22.20 13.40
C PRO A 535 -9.62 21.73 12.96
N TYR A 536 -9.03 20.79 13.70
CA TYR A 536 -7.66 20.31 13.50
C TYR A 536 -7.59 18.79 13.57
N CYS A 537 -6.66 18.22 12.81
CA CYS A 537 -6.33 16.81 12.80
C CYS A 537 -5.41 16.49 13.99
N TYR A 538 -5.67 15.37 14.65
CA TYR A 538 -4.89 14.79 15.74
C TYR A 538 -4.37 13.39 15.39
N ASP A 539 -4.63 12.93 14.18
CA ASP A 539 -4.06 11.68 13.69
C ASP A 539 -2.56 11.80 13.44
N HIS A 540 -1.82 10.77 13.86
CA HIS A 540 -0.35 10.77 13.94
C HIS A 540 0.29 11.87 14.81
N ILE A 541 -0.50 12.56 15.65
CA ILE A 541 0.00 13.48 16.66
C ILE A 541 0.24 12.72 17.97
N ARG A 542 1.38 12.98 18.62
CA ARG A 542 1.73 12.38 19.90
C ARG A 542 1.29 13.27 21.05
N ASN A 543 0.84 12.66 22.14
CA ASN A 543 0.59 13.26 23.45
C ASN A 543 -0.51 14.34 23.53
N SER A 544 -0.99 14.87 22.40
CA SER A 544 -2.06 15.87 22.34
C SER A 544 -3.31 15.27 21.71
N TYR A 545 -4.42 15.33 22.43
CA TYR A 545 -5.69 14.73 22.03
C TYR A 545 -6.86 15.65 22.39
N PRO A 546 -7.95 15.65 21.60
CA PRO A 546 -9.24 16.04 22.11
C PRO A 546 -9.62 15.15 23.30
N VAL A 547 -10.33 15.71 24.28
CA VAL A 547 -10.75 15.00 25.48
C VAL A 547 -12.26 15.13 25.67
N LEU A 548 -12.95 13.99 25.76
CA LEU A 548 -14.36 13.93 26.10
C LEU A 548 -14.52 13.67 27.59
N SER A 549 -15.28 14.53 28.29
CA SER A 549 -15.58 14.41 29.71
C SER A 549 -17.06 14.26 29.97
N LEU A 550 -17.44 13.30 30.81
CA LEU A 550 -18.78 13.11 31.34
C LEU A 550 -18.80 13.47 32.82
N GLN A 551 -19.65 14.42 33.20
CA GLN A 551 -19.84 14.82 34.59
C GLN A 551 -21.22 14.40 35.08
N VAL A 552 -21.26 13.62 36.15
CA VAL A 552 -22.49 13.18 36.80
C VAL A 552 -23.29 14.38 37.31
N VAL A 553 -24.59 14.37 37.01
CA VAL A 553 -25.56 15.35 37.48
C VAL A 553 -26.67 14.60 38.22
N ARG A 554 -26.80 14.87 39.51
CA ARG A 554 -27.90 14.34 40.32
C ARG A 554 -28.32 15.34 41.38
N SER A 555 -29.63 15.55 41.51
CA SER A 555 -30.25 16.31 42.60
C SER A 555 -30.56 15.39 43.80
N VAL A 556 -30.82 15.98 44.96
CA VAL A 556 -31.16 15.23 46.19
C VAL A 556 -32.43 14.38 46.01
N ALA A 557 -33.40 14.88 45.25
CA ALA A 557 -34.66 14.18 45.00
C ALA A 557 -34.50 12.88 44.18
N GLU A 558 -33.40 12.75 43.43
CA GLU A 558 -33.17 11.67 42.46
C GLU A 558 -32.34 10.51 43.03
N PHE A 559 -31.99 10.52 44.33
CA PHE A 559 -31.09 9.54 44.95
C PHE A 559 -31.53 8.07 44.77
N LYS A 560 -32.84 7.83 44.67
CA LYS A 560 -33.43 6.50 44.48
C LYS A 560 -33.39 6.00 43.04
N THR A 561 -33.32 6.90 42.07
CA THR A 561 -33.49 6.58 40.63
C THR A 561 -32.24 6.83 39.80
N VAL A 562 -31.34 7.69 40.26
CA VAL A 562 -30.11 8.08 39.56
C VAL A 562 -28.89 7.68 40.38
N THR A 563 -27.93 7.04 39.72
CA THR A 563 -26.65 6.66 40.33
C THR A 563 -25.58 7.71 40.13
N THR A 564 -24.62 7.74 41.05
CA THR A 564 -23.39 8.54 40.92
C THR A 564 -22.22 7.73 40.38
N THR A 565 -22.37 6.40 40.32
CA THR A 565 -21.41 5.49 39.71
C THR A 565 -21.63 5.46 38.21
N MET A 566 -20.58 5.58 37.40
CA MET A 566 -20.69 5.45 35.93
C MET A 566 -20.27 4.06 35.47
N TYR A 567 -20.96 3.53 34.47
CA TYR A 567 -20.64 2.24 33.86
C TYR A 567 -20.55 2.47 32.36
N ILE A 568 -19.33 2.43 31.82
CA ILE A 568 -19.06 2.83 30.44
C ILE A 568 -18.45 1.64 29.71
N ASP A 569 -19.02 1.33 28.55
CA ASP A 569 -18.48 0.36 27.59
C ASP A 569 -17.46 1.07 26.69
N CYS A 570 -17.91 2.04 25.90
CA CYS A 570 -17.02 2.77 24.99
C CYS A 570 -17.55 4.16 24.61
N PHE A 571 -16.68 4.94 23.97
CA PHE A 571 -17.03 6.14 23.22
C PHE A 571 -16.88 5.87 21.73
N ILE A 572 -17.83 6.38 20.94
CA ILE A 572 -17.87 6.16 19.48
C ILE A 572 -17.91 7.50 18.79
N LEU A 573 -16.96 7.76 17.89
CA LEU A 573 -17.01 8.88 16.96
C LEU A 573 -17.32 8.29 15.59
N LYS A 574 -18.53 8.55 15.09
CA LYS A 574 -18.93 8.11 13.75
C LYS A 574 -18.55 9.11 12.70
N GLY A 575 -17.68 8.72 11.77
CA GLY A 575 -17.22 9.58 10.69
C GLY A 575 -18.33 9.88 9.68
N LYS A 576 -18.48 11.14 9.29
CA LYS A 576 -19.40 11.54 8.23
C LYS A 576 -18.73 11.44 6.86
N ASP A 577 -19.56 11.22 5.84
CA ASP A 577 -19.17 11.45 4.46
C ASP A 577 -19.45 12.93 4.18
N GLU A 578 -18.44 13.71 3.80
CA GLU A 578 -18.55 15.15 3.49
C GLU A 578 -18.30 15.43 2.00
#